data_AF-A0A9P8TSB5-F1
#
_entry.id   AF-A0A9P8TSB5-F1
#
_cell.length_a   1.000
_cell.length_b   1.000
_cell.length_c   1.000
_cell.angle_alpha   90.00
_cell.angle_beta   90.00
_cell.angle_gamma   90.00
#
_symmetry.space_group_name_H-M   'P 1'
#
loop_
_entity.id
_entity.type
_entity.pdbx_description
1 polymer ?
#
loop_
_entity_poly.entity_id
_entity_poly.type
_entity_poly.pdbx_seq_one_letter_code
_entity_poly.pdbx_strand_id
1 'polypeptide(L)'
;MAAAAVHSAVPSSGFSSVQGVQLQQQLDQQAAYRSTSKRDVDTILNFFKDNEDGSPPTPLYAGKPETFSQQPVAPHKVTIHDVAGEEDRYSLDGNGFQIYRHTSNEKDFVGEEQIKASYYPETEQLLKDATGASRVFIFDHTIRRQSPDVTSDPAQGPVQRVHIDQSYTAALSRVPYHLPEEAEELAKGRVQIINVWRPIKQIQRDPLAVAEAGSVAEEDLVPVGLIYPTRNGETLSVRYNEGQRWFYKSGLTPEEVILIKCFDSKTDGRARRVPHTAFVDASSAPDAPTRESIEVRALVFHEDDRE
;
A
#
# COMPACT_ATOMS: atom_id res chain seq x y z
N MET A 1 40.29 49.25 54.91
CA MET A 1 40.53 48.09 54.04
C MET A 1 39.18 47.41 53.82
N ALA A 2 38.81 47.20 52.56
CA ALA A 2 37.52 46.76 52.03
C ALA A 2 36.94 45.49 52.72
N ALA A 3 35.66 45.11 52.67
CA ALA A 3 34.47 45.49 51.90
C ALA A 3 33.22 45.01 52.67
N ALA A 4 32.05 45.64 52.47
CA ALA A 4 30.76 45.03 52.86
C ALA A 4 29.58 45.54 52.00
N ALA A 5 28.93 44.57 51.36
CA ALA A 5 27.53 44.40 50.97
C ALA A 5 26.63 45.60 50.59
N VAL A 6 25.99 45.50 49.41
CA VAL A 6 24.58 45.88 49.23
C VAL A 6 23.90 44.88 48.28
N HIS A 7 22.78 44.31 48.73
CA HIS A 7 21.84 43.49 47.96
C HIS A 7 21.09 44.32 46.91
N SER A 8 20.87 43.74 45.73
CA SER A 8 19.72 44.08 44.88
C SER A 8 19.24 42.82 44.15
N ALA A 9 17.96 42.53 44.29
CA ALA A 9 17.26 41.33 43.84
C ALA A 9 17.08 41.25 42.32
N VAL A 10 16.93 40.03 41.81
CA VAL A 10 16.26 39.75 40.52
C VAL A 10 15.22 38.66 40.78
N PRO A 11 13.94 38.87 40.42
CA PRO A 11 12.91 37.88 40.64
C PRO A 11 12.97 36.76 39.61
N SER A 12 12.70 35.54 40.07
CA SER A 12 12.40 34.38 39.25
C SER A 12 11.09 34.57 38.49
N SER A 13 11.08 34.33 37.18
CA SER A 13 9.84 34.06 36.46
C SER A 13 10.10 32.99 35.41
N GLY A 14 9.63 31.78 35.72
CA GLY A 14 9.43 30.73 34.74
C GLY A 14 8.22 31.07 33.87
N PHE A 15 8.41 31.07 32.55
CA PHE A 15 7.37 30.92 31.54
C PHE A 15 7.99 30.17 30.37
N SER A 16 7.85 28.84 30.35
CA SER A 16 7.95 28.10 29.10
C SER A 16 6.68 28.41 28.32
N SER A 17 6.76 29.27 27.31
CA SER A 17 5.60 29.69 26.55
C SER A 17 5.10 28.52 25.69
N VAL A 18 3.79 28.32 25.67
CA VAL A 18 3.11 27.33 24.80
C VAL A 18 3.51 27.50 23.32
N GLN A 19 3.86 28.73 22.93
CA GLN A 19 4.42 29.05 21.61
C GLN A 19 5.80 28.42 21.35
N GLY A 20 6.68 28.32 22.35
CA GLY A 20 7.98 27.66 22.22
C GLY A 20 7.84 26.15 22.03
N VAL A 21 6.87 25.52 22.69
CA VAL A 21 6.56 24.10 22.52
C VAL A 21 5.93 23.82 21.15
N GLN A 22 5.02 24.68 20.68
CA GLN A 22 4.42 24.56 19.36
C GLN A 22 5.41 24.83 18.22
N LEU A 23 6.30 25.81 18.37
CA LEU A 23 7.33 26.10 17.39
C LEU A 23 8.38 24.97 17.32
N GLN A 24 8.77 24.41 18.47
CA GLN A 24 9.65 23.25 18.50
C GLN A 24 8.96 22.01 17.91
N GLN A 25 7.68 21.76 18.18
CA GLN A 25 6.91 20.68 17.55
C GLN A 25 6.76 20.88 16.03
N GLN A 26 6.59 22.12 15.56
CA GLN A 26 6.56 22.43 14.13
C GLN A 26 7.94 22.26 13.47
N LEU A 27 9.02 22.64 14.15
CA LEU A 27 10.39 22.45 13.68
C LEU A 27 10.79 20.97 13.70
N ASP A 28 10.35 20.21 14.71
CA ASP A 28 10.57 18.77 14.79
C ASP A 28 9.73 18.01 13.76
N GLN A 29 8.51 18.48 13.44
CA GLN A 29 7.71 17.97 12.31
C GLN A 29 8.33 18.34 10.96
N GLN A 30 8.90 19.54 10.80
CA GLN A 30 9.64 19.92 9.59
C GLN A 30 10.99 19.18 9.47
N ALA A 31 11.64 18.84 10.60
CA ALA A 31 12.88 18.05 10.63
C ALA A 31 12.64 16.54 10.43
N ALA A 32 11.43 16.04 10.70
CA ALA A 32 11.06 14.64 10.52
C ALA A 32 10.87 14.25 9.04
N TYR A 33 10.63 15.22 8.15
CA TYR A 33 10.53 14.96 6.72
C TYR A 33 11.89 15.06 6.05
N ARG A 34 12.56 13.91 5.88
CA ARG A 34 13.77 13.88 5.05
C ARG A 34 13.37 14.18 3.62
N SER A 35 13.94 15.25 3.04
CA SER A 35 13.84 15.49 1.61
C SER A 35 14.49 14.31 0.87
N THR A 36 13.67 13.52 0.18
CA THR A 36 14.15 12.45 -0.70
C THR A 36 14.17 13.00 -2.12
N SER A 37 15.35 13.05 -2.74
CA SER A 37 15.47 13.45 -4.14
C SER A 37 14.88 12.38 -5.06
N LYS A 38 14.14 12.82 -6.09
CA LYS A 38 13.64 11.98 -7.17
C LYS A 38 14.78 11.16 -7.78
N ARG A 39 14.62 9.84 -7.88
CA ARG A 39 15.59 8.95 -8.55
C ARG A 39 14.99 7.60 -8.92
N ASP A 40 15.36 7.06 -10.06
CA ASP A 40 15.10 5.65 -10.35
C ASP A 40 15.96 4.74 -9.45
N VAL A 41 15.48 3.54 -9.17
CA VAL A 41 16.17 2.57 -8.31
C VAL A 41 16.38 1.26 -9.04
N ASP A 42 17.65 0.87 -9.19
CA ASP A 42 18.01 -0.49 -9.59
C ASP A 42 18.00 -1.40 -8.36
N THR A 43 17.15 -2.42 -8.40
CA THR A 43 16.99 -3.37 -7.28
C THR A 43 16.68 -4.78 -7.77
N ILE A 44 16.45 -5.69 -6.84
CA ILE A 44 15.99 -7.05 -7.10
C ILE A 44 14.53 -7.15 -6.69
N LEU A 45 13.68 -7.59 -7.61
CA LEU A 45 12.32 -8.03 -7.30
C LEU A 45 12.24 -9.56 -7.34
N ASN A 46 11.40 -10.12 -6.47
CA ASN A 46 11.22 -11.56 -6.34
C ASN A 46 9.97 -12.02 -7.10
N PHE A 47 10.17 -12.53 -8.31
CA PHE A 47 9.13 -13.05 -9.19
C PHE A 47 8.77 -14.50 -8.86
N PHE A 48 7.71 -15.01 -9.48
CA PHE A 48 7.33 -16.40 -9.42
C PHE A 48 8.42 -17.30 -10.02
N LYS A 49 8.76 -18.39 -9.34
CA LYS A 49 9.60 -19.45 -9.88
C LYS A 49 8.73 -20.67 -10.19
N ASP A 50 8.69 -21.06 -11.45
CA ASP A 50 8.04 -22.30 -11.87
C ASP A 50 8.69 -23.52 -11.20
N ASN A 51 7.86 -24.52 -10.87
CA ASN A 51 8.35 -25.79 -10.35
C ASN A 51 9.10 -26.55 -11.46
N GLU A 52 10.27 -27.10 -11.15
CA GLU A 52 11.14 -27.78 -12.12
C GLU A 52 10.47 -29.03 -12.76
N ASP A 53 9.51 -29.63 -12.06
CA ASP A 53 8.72 -30.77 -12.52
C ASP A 53 7.46 -30.39 -13.32
N GLY A 54 7.21 -29.08 -13.52
CA GLY A 54 6.03 -28.55 -14.20
C GLY A 54 4.72 -28.66 -13.42
N SER A 55 4.77 -29.06 -12.14
CA SER A 55 3.59 -29.09 -11.28
C SER A 55 3.04 -27.67 -11.02
N PRO A 56 1.72 -27.54 -10.75
CA PRO A 56 1.15 -26.24 -10.38
C PRO A 56 1.73 -25.71 -9.06
N PRO A 57 1.67 -24.39 -8.82
CA PRO A 57 2.16 -23.80 -7.59
C PRO A 57 1.45 -24.35 -6.36
N THR A 58 2.22 -24.54 -5.28
CA THR A 58 1.68 -24.97 -3.98
C THR A 58 0.75 -23.90 -3.42
N PRO A 59 -0.49 -24.25 -3.01
CA PRO A 59 -1.42 -23.29 -2.44
C PRO A 59 -0.90 -22.62 -1.16
N LEU A 60 -1.31 -21.37 -0.97
CA LEU A 60 -1.17 -20.61 0.26
C LEU A 60 -2.33 -20.97 1.20
N TYR A 61 -2.06 -21.12 2.49
CA TYR A 61 -3.10 -21.42 3.49
C TYR A 61 -3.19 -20.29 4.50
N ALA A 62 -4.36 -19.66 4.60
CA ALA A 62 -4.61 -18.62 5.59
C ALA A 62 -4.40 -19.16 7.02
N GLY A 63 -3.70 -18.38 7.85
CA GLY A 63 -3.31 -18.81 9.20
C GLY A 63 -2.08 -19.73 9.27
N LYS A 64 -1.42 -19.99 8.12
CA LYS A 64 -0.17 -20.78 8.04
C LYS A 64 0.94 -19.96 7.35
N PRO A 65 1.61 -19.05 8.09
CA PRO A 65 2.63 -18.13 7.53
C PRO A 65 3.77 -18.83 6.77
N GLU A 66 4.09 -20.08 7.16
CA GLU A 66 5.09 -20.92 6.50
C GLU A 66 4.75 -21.14 5.02
N THR A 67 3.48 -21.24 4.66
CA THR A 67 3.04 -21.48 3.28
C THR A 67 3.25 -20.27 2.36
N PHE A 68 3.38 -19.07 2.95
CA PHE A 68 3.68 -17.83 2.23
C PHE A 68 5.19 -17.61 2.11
N SER A 69 5.92 -17.81 3.21
CA SER A 69 7.36 -17.56 3.28
C SER A 69 8.21 -18.59 2.54
N GLN A 70 7.70 -19.81 2.34
CA GLN A 70 8.39 -20.89 1.64
C GLN A 70 8.11 -20.94 0.13
N GLN A 71 7.31 -20.02 -0.41
CA GLN A 71 7.07 -19.97 -1.85
C GLN A 71 8.40 -19.72 -2.58
N PRO A 72 8.75 -20.56 -3.58
CA PRO A 72 9.97 -20.36 -4.34
C PRO A 72 9.85 -19.06 -5.16
N VAL A 73 10.97 -18.34 -5.25
CA VAL A 73 11.05 -17.07 -5.99
C VAL A 73 12.19 -17.09 -7.00
N ALA A 74 11.99 -16.35 -8.08
CA ALA A 74 12.99 -16.05 -9.10
C ALA A 74 13.40 -14.58 -8.93
N PRO A 75 14.56 -14.28 -8.30
CA PRO A 75 15.03 -12.92 -8.15
C PRO A 75 15.55 -12.37 -9.49
N HIS A 76 15.05 -11.23 -9.92
CA HIS A 76 15.51 -10.53 -11.13
C HIS A 76 15.86 -9.08 -10.83
N LYS A 77 16.93 -8.60 -11.46
CA LYS A 77 17.28 -7.18 -11.43
C LYS A 77 16.28 -6.40 -12.27
N VAL A 78 15.78 -5.30 -11.73
CA VAL A 78 14.88 -4.38 -12.43
C VAL A 78 15.22 -2.94 -12.07
N THR A 79 14.86 -2.02 -12.95
CA THR A 79 14.83 -0.59 -12.66
C THR A 79 13.40 -0.20 -12.32
N ILE A 80 13.22 0.48 -11.19
CA ILE A 80 11.92 1.00 -10.74
C ILE A 80 11.97 2.52 -10.88
N HIS A 81 11.07 3.07 -11.70
CA HIS A 81 11.06 4.48 -12.05
C HIS A 81 10.32 5.32 -11.02
N ASP A 82 10.89 6.46 -10.66
CA ASP A 82 10.30 7.36 -9.66
C ASP A 82 9.33 8.35 -10.29
N VAL A 83 8.08 8.32 -9.83
CA VAL A 83 7.00 9.17 -10.33
C VAL A 83 6.88 10.51 -9.59
N ALA A 84 7.74 10.79 -8.60
CA ALA A 84 7.68 12.04 -7.86
C ALA A 84 7.70 13.27 -8.79
N GLY A 85 6.76 14.19 -8.58
CA GLY A 85 6.55 15.39 -9.40
C GLY A 85 5.88 15.14 -10.76
N GLU A 86 5.46 13.91 -11.05
CA GLU A 86 4.78 13.49 -12.27
C GLU A 86 3.51 12.68 -11.96
N GLU A 87 2.96 12.83 -10.75
CA GLU A 87 1.86 12.02 -10.22
C GLU A 87 0.60 12.08 -11.08
N ASP A 88 0.34 13.23 -11.71
CA ASP A 88 -0.82 13.51 -12.57
C ASP A 88 -0.81 12.74 -13.90
N ARG A 89 0.34 12.18 -14.29
CA ARG A 89 0.48 11.33 -15.49
C ARG A 89 -0.06 9.92 -15.28
N TYR A 90 -0.30 9.51 -14.04
CA TYR A 90 -0.65 8.14 -13.69
C TYR A 90 -2.08 8.04 -13.18
N SER A 91 -2.88 7.17 -13.81
CA SER A 91 -4.29 7.00 -13.50
C SER A 91 -4.68 5.54 -13.32
N LEU A 92 -5.74 5.30 -12.56
CA LEU A 92 -6.30 3.96 -12.37
C LEU A 92 -6.71 3.29 -13.68
N ASP A 93 -7.29 4.03 -14.64
CA ASP A 93 -7.76 3.47 -15.91
C ASP A 93 -6.67 3.33 -16.96
N GLY A 94 -5.64 4.18 -16.94
CA GLY A 94 -4.51 4.09 -17.86
C GLY A 94 -3.43 3.12 -17.37
N ASN A 95 -2.92 3.35 -16.16
CA ASN A 95 -1.72 2.66 -15.65
C ASN A 95 -2.08 1.56 -14.64
N GLY A 96 -3.29 1.60 -14.07
CA GLY A 96 -3.72 0.67 -13.03
C GLY A 96 -3.32 1.07 -11.62
N PHE A 97 -2.66 2.22 -11.46
CA PHE A 97 -2.39 2.85 -10.17
C PHE A 97 -2.49 4.36 -10.28
N GLN A 98 -2.68 5.02 -9.14
CA GLN A 98 -2.75 6.48 -9.06
C GLN A 98 -2.23 6.96 -7.71
N ILE A 99 -1.43 8.02 -7.71
CA ILE A 99 -1.09 8.73 -6.48
C ILE A 99 -2.20 9.75 -6.20
N TYR A 100 -2.80 9.68 -5.03
CA TYR A 100 -3.90 10.56 -4.65
C TYR A 100 -3.57 11.28 -3.35
N ARG A 101 -3.66 12.61 -3.35
CA ARG A 101 -3.39 13.40 -2.15
C ARG A 101 -4.62 13.39 -1.24
N HIS A 102 -4.43 12.93 -0.01
CA HIS A 102 -5.50 12.90 0.98
C HIS A 102 -4.91 12.91 2.38
N THR A 103 -5.28 13.92 3.17
CA THR A 103 -4.93 14.03 4.59
C THR A 103 -5.93 13.24 5.42
N SER A 104 -5.49 12.11 5.99
CA SER A 104 -6.31 11.32 6.92
C SER A 104 -6.52 12.04 8.25
N ASN A 105 -7.71 11.95 8.84
CA ASN A 105 -7.93 12.39 10.22
C ASN A 105 -7.36 11.37 11.21
N GLU A 106 -7.45 10.08 10.87
CA GLU A 106 -6.83 8.99 11.62
C GLU A 106 -5.31 9.03 11.40
N LYS A 107 -4.53 9.10 12.49
CA LYS A 107 -3.05 9.22 12.41
C LYS A 107 -2.32 8.01 12.96
N ASP A 108 -2.89 7.36 13.98
CA ASP A 108 -2.19 6.32 14.72
C ASP A 108 -2.49 4.91 14.20
N PHE A 109 -3.69 4.70 13.64
CA PHE A 109 -4.15 3.41 13.13
C PHE A 109 -3.99 2.31 14.19
N VAL A 110 -4.45 2.59 15.40
CA VAL A 110 -4.45 1.66 16.54
C VAL A 110 -5.88 1.31 16.91
N GLY A 111 -6.21 0.02 16.85
CA GLY A 111 -7.53 -0.49 17.23
C GLY A 111 -8.48 -0.59 16.03
N GLU A 112 -8.98 -1.80 15.79
CA GLU A 112 -9.80 -2.14 14.62
C GLU A 112 -11.11 -1.33 14.56
N GLU A 113 -11.79 -1.18 15.69
CA GLU A 113 -13.08 -0.47 15.75
C GLU A 113 -12.93 1.03 15.49
N GLN A 114 -11.83 1.63 15.96
CA GLN A 114 -11.53 3.03 15.67
C GLN A 114 -11.29 3.23 14.19
N ILE A 115 -10.49 2.37 13.55
CA ILE A 115 -10.24 2.43 12.10
C ILE A 115 -11.53 2.31 11.29
N LYS A 116 -12.42 1.38 11.66
CA LYS A 116 -13.73 1.25 10.99
C LYS A 116 -14.62 2.47 11.19
N ALA A 117 -14.58 3.10 12.37
CA ALA A 117 -15.42 4.25 12.68
C ALA A 117 -14.90 5.55 12.07
N SER A 118 -13.58 5.76 12.02
CA SER A 118 -12.95 7.01 11.58
C SER A 118 -12.42 6.94 10.14
N TYR A 119 -11.65 5.91 9.83
CA TYR A 119 -10.85 5.83 8.59
C TYR A 119 -11.61 5.23 7.41
N TYR A 120 -12.55 4.31 7.66
CA TYR A 120 -13.34 3.72 6.57
C TYR A 120 -14.22 4.77 5.87
N PRO A 121 -14.96 5.65 6.56
CA PRO A 121 -15.76 6.68 5.90
C PRO A 121 -14.93 7.64 5.03
N GLU A 122 -13.76 8.08 5.49
CA GLU A 122 -12.88 8.94 4.68
C GLU A 122 -12.28 8.18 3.49
N THR A 123 -11.95 6.89 3.65
CA THR A 123 -11.47 6.06 2.54
C THR A 123 -12.56 5.80 1.50
N GLU A 124 -13.80 5.61 1.94
CA GLU A 124 -14.97 5.49 1.08
C GLU A 124 -15.16 6.75 0.23
N GLN A 125 -15.13 7.93 0.88
CA GLN A 125 -15.26 9.21 0.18
C GLN A 125 -14.09 9.46 -0.78
N LEU A 126 -12.85 9.18 -0.36
CA LEU A 126 -11.66 9.27 -1.20
C LEU A 126 -11.83 8.45 -2.48
N LEU A 127 -12.27 7.19 -2.37
CA LEU A 127 -12.48 6.32 -3.52
C LEU A 127 -13.60 6.86 -4.43
N LYS A 128 -14.70 7.36 -3.88
CA LYS A 128 -15.77 8.01 -4.67
C LYS A 128 -15.26 9.24 -5.40
N ASP A 129 -14.48 10.10 -4.74
CA ASP A 129 -13.91 11.30 -5.36
C ASP A 129 -12.91 10.96 -6.47
N ALA A 130 -12.05 9.96 -6.24
CA ALA A 130 -11.03 9.55 -7.19
C ALA A 130 -11.58 8.82 -8.42
N THR A 131 -12.69 8.10 -8.27
CA THR A 131 -13.20 7.17 -9.31
C THR A 131 -14.54 7.59 -9.90
N GLY A 132 -15.33 8.41 -9.20
CA GLY A 132 -16.73 8.66 -9.53
C GLY A 132 -17.66 7.48 -9.24
N ALA A 133 -17.25 6.52 -8.41
CA ALA A 133 -18.07 5.37 -8.05
C ALA A 133 -19.37 5.76 -7.34
N SER A 134 -20.46 5.03 -7.64
CA SER A 134 -21.75 5.21 -6.96
C SER A 134 -21.73 4.60 -5.57
N ARG A 135 -21.00 3.49 -5.40
CA ARG A 135 -20.94 2.73 -4.16
C ARG A 135 -19.56 2.15 -3.93
N VAL A 136 -19.14 2.12 -2.68
CA VAL A 136 -17.91 1.51 -2.22
C VAL A 136 -18.23 0.63 -1.03
N PHE A 137 -17.65 -0.57 -0.99
CA PHE A 137 -17.77 -1.51 0.13
C PHE A 137 -16.38 -1.96 0.56
N ILE A 138 -15.94 -1.51 1.73
CA ILE A 138 -14.66 -1.89 2.32
C ILE A 138 -14.85 -3.23 3.04
N PHE A 139 -14.10 -4.25 2.61
CA PHE A 139 -14.26 -5.61 3.16
C PHE A 139 -13.17 -6.02 4.15
N ASP A 140 -11.96 -5.46 4.04
CA ASP A 140 -10.90 -5.65 5.02
C ASP A 140 -9.86 -4.52 4.97
N HIS A 141 -8.97 -4.52 5.97
CA HIS A 141 -7.73 -3.77 5.93
C HIS A 141 -6.60 -4.62 6.52
N THR A 142 -5.36 -4.31 6.13
CA THR A 142 -4.15 -4.90 6.70
C THR A 142 -3.22 -3.79 7.15
N ILE A 143 -2.70 -3.89 8.38
CA ILE A 143 -1.65 -3.01 8.88
C ILE A 143 -0.33 -3.78 8.86
N ARG A 144 0.71 -3.17 8.31
CA ARG A 144 2.07 -3.68 8.35
C ARG A 144 2.92 -2.69 9.14
N ARG A 145 3.30 -3.10 10.34
CA ARG A 145 4.12 -2.35 11.31
C ARG A 145 5.08 -3.35 11.94
N GLN A 146 6.26 -3.49 11.35
CA GLN A 146 7.27 -4.42 11.84
C GLN A 146 8.03 -3.79 13.02
N SER A 147 8.04 -4.47 14.17
CA SER A 147 8.92 -4.08 15.28
C SER A 147 10.39 -4.21 14.84
N PRO A 148 11.28 -3.28 15.24
CA PRO A 148 12.71 -3.39 14.99
C PRO A 148 13.37 -4.58 15.72
N ASP A 149 12.68 -5.23 16.67
CA ASP A 149 13.18 -6.40 17.37
C ASP A 149 13.22 -7.64 16.47
N VAL A 150 14.33 -8.39 16.53
CA VAL A 150 14.63 -9.59 15.70
C VAL A 150 13.60 -10.72 15.86
N THR A 151 12.73 -10.66 16.89
CA THR A 151 11.64 -11.61 17.14
C THR A 151 10.32 -11.24 16.48
N SER A 152 10.26 -10.16 15.68
CA SER A 152 9.04 -9.76 14.98
C SER A 152 8.61 -10.85 13.99
N ASP A 153 7.32 -11.19 13.99
CA ASP A 153 6.73 -12.08 12.99
C ASP A 153 6.96 -11.49 11.57
N PRO A 154 7.67 -12.19 10.66
CA PRO A 154 7.88 -11.73 9.29
C PRO A 154 6.59 -11.37 8.56
N ALA A 155 5.45 -11.95 8.94
CA ALA A 155 4.13 -11.62 8.38
C ALA A 155 3.70 -10.17 8.63
N GLN A 156 4.27 -9.49 9.64
CA GLN A 156 4.01 -8.09 9.97
C GLN A 156 4.82 -7.11 9.10
N GLY A 157 5.83 -7.62 8.39
CA GLY A 157 6.69 -6.84 7.51
C GLY A 157 6.11 -6.62 6.11
N PRO A 158 6.79 -5.80 5.29
CA PRO A 158 6.51 -5.65 3.86
C PRO A 158 6.58 -6.97 3.09
N VAL A 159 5.64 -7.20 2.16
CA VAL A 159 5.68 -8.36 1.25
C VAL A 159 6.62 -8.04 0.09
N GLN A 160 7.71 -8.81 -0.05
CA GLN A 160 8.72 -8.60 -1.09
C GLN A 160 8.59 -9.55 -2.30
N ARG A 161 7.50 -10.31 -2.39
CA ARG A 161 7.18 -11.13 -3.56
C ARG A 161 6.24 -10.35 -4.46
N VAL A 162 6.50 -10.39 -5.76
CA VAL A 162 5.61 -9.79 -6.76
C VAL A 162 4.28 -10.56 -6.79
N HIS A 163 3.18 -9.84 -6.59
CA HIS A 163 1.85 -10.44 -6.55
C HIS A 163 0.74 -9.47 -6.99
N ILE A 164 -0.43 -10.04 -7.26
CA ILE A 164 -1.73 -9.35 -7.31
C ILE A 164 -2.65 -10.08 -6.33
N ASP A 165 -3.32 -9.34 -5.46
CA ASP A 165 -4.07 -9.91 -4.33
C ASP A 165 -5.16 -10.91 -4.73
N GLN A 166 -5.77 -10.75 -5.90
CA GLN A 166 -6.81 -11.64 -6.40
C GLN A 166 -6.63 -11.96 -7.88
N SER A 167 -6.99 -13.19 -8.27
CA SER A 167 -7.30 -13.50 -9.66
C SER A 167 -8.64 -12.89 -10.09
N TYR A 168 -8.93 -12.87 -11.40
CA TYR A 168 -10.22 -12.33 -11.90
C TYR A 168 -11.43 -13.06 -11.29
N THR A 169 -11.37 -14.39 -11.25
CA THR A 169 -12.44 -15.22 -10.67
C THR A 169 -12.57 -15.00 -9.16
N ALA A 170 -11.44 -14.93 -8.44
CA ALA A 170 -11.44 -14.70 -7.00
C ALA A 170 -11.87 -13.28 -6.62
N ALA A 171 -11.61 -12.28 -7.47
CA ALA A 171 -12.06 -10.92 -7.29
C ALA A 171 -13.59 -10.81 -7.45
N LEU A 172 -14.14 -11.35 -8.55
CA LEU A 172 -15.60 -11.33 -8.77
C LEU A 172 -16.37 -12.10 -7.69
N SER A 173 -15.82 -13.19 -7.15
CA SER A 173 -16.47 -13.94 -6.07
C SER A 173 -16.59 -13.16 -4.75
N ARG A 174 -15.88 -12.03 -4.60
CA ARG A 174 -16.02 -11.14 -3.44
C ARG A 174 -17.38 -10.47 -3.38
N VAL A 175 -18.00 -10.18 -4.52
CA VAL A 175 -19.32 -9.54 -4.56
C VAL A 175 -20.39 -10.41 -3.88
N PRO A 176 -20.67 -11.67 -4.33
CA PRO A 176 -21.65 -12.52 -3.66
C PRO A 176 -21.21 -12.97 -2.26
N TYR A 177 -19.91 -12.97 -1.95
CA TYR A 177 -19.43 -13.30 -0.60
C TYR A 177 -19.76 -12.20 0.42
N HIS A 178 -19.61 -10.93 0.04
CA HIS A 178 -19.82 -9.80 0.95
C HIS A 178 -21.22 -9.18 0.86
N LEU A 179 -21.85 -9.22 -0.31
CA LEU A 179 -23.13 -8.58 -0.63
C LEU A 179 -24.07 -9.56 -1.34
N PRO A 180 -24.41 -10.72 -0.72
CA PRO A 180 -25.13 -11.81 -1.40
C PRO A 180 -26.49 -11.41 -1.95
N GLU A 181 -27.23 -10.55 -1.24
CA GLU A 181 -28.59 -10.14 -1.63
C GLU A 181 -28.61 -9.22 -2.86
N GLU A 182 -27.53 -8.48 -3.10
CA GLU A 182 -27.43 -7.46 -4.15
C GLU A 182 -26.48 -7.88 -5.28
N ALA A 183 -25.81 -9.02 -5.14
CA ALA A 183 -24.69 -9.42 -5.99
C ALA A 183 -25.05 -9.49 -7.47
N GLU A 184 -26.24 -10.01 -7.81
CA GLU A 184 -26.69 -10.10 -9.20
C GLU A 184 -26.87 -8.72 -9.83
N GLU A 185 -27.39 -7.73 -9.09
CA GLU A 185 -27.60 -6.39 -9.61
C GLU A 185 -26.27 -5.63 -9.70
N LEU A 186 -25.45 -5.69 -8.66
CA LEU A 186 -24.14 -5.04 -8.63
C LEU A 186 -23.21 -5.55 -9.74
N ALA A 187 -23.29 -6.85 -10.07
CA ALA A 187 -22.49 -7.45 -11.14
C ALA A 187 -22.92 -7.02 -12.56
N LYS A 188 -24.07 -6.36 -12.72
CA LYS A 188 -24.49 -5.79 -14.02
C LYS A 188 -23.74 -4.51 -14.38
N GLY A 189 -23.20 -3.80 -13.38
CA GLY A 189 -22.37 -2.60 -13.57
C GLY A 189 -20.88 -2.93 -13.61
N ARG A 190 -20.05 -1.88 -13.62
CA ARG A 190 -18.61 -2.02 -13.45
C ARG A 190 -18.30 -2.33 -11.99
N VAL A 191 -17.51 -3.36 -11.79
CA VAL A 191 -17.00 -3.77 -10.48
C VAL A 191 -15.49 -3.69 -10.50
N GLN A 192 -14.91 -3.05 -9.51
CA GLN A 192 -13.48 -3.00 -9.31
C GLN A 192 -13.12 -3.49 -7.90
N ILE A 193 -11.88 -3.94 -7.74
CA ILE A 193 -11.23 -3.97 -6.42
C ILE A 193 -10.08 -2.99 -6.48
N ILE A 194 -10.13 -1.99 -5.60
CA ILE A 194 -9.08 -1.00 -5.44
C ILE A 194 -8.56 -1.09 -4.01
N ASN A 195 -7.25 -1.26 -3.89
CA ASN A 195 -6.55 -1.13 -2.62
C ASN A 195 -6.15 0.34 -2.43
N VAL A 196 -6.42 0.90 -1.26
CA VAL A 196 -5.92 2.19 -0.83
C VAL A 196 -4.74 1.94 0.10
N TRP A 197 -3.53 2.12 -0.42
CA TRP A 197 -2.30 1.93 0.33
C TRP A 197 -1.78 3.27 0.85
N ARG A 198 -1.69 3.39 2.18
CA ARG A 198 -1.29 4.62 2.88
C ARG A 198 -0.05 4.38 3.76
N PRO A 199 0.99 5.21 3.65
CA PRO A 199 2.03 5.30 4.66
C PRO A 199 1.47 5.82 5.99
N ILE A 200 1.74 5.12 7.08
CA ILE A 200 1.44 5.64 8.44
C ILE A 200 2.52 6.65 8.85
N LYS A 201 3.75 6.44 8.37
CA LYS A 201 4.89 7.36 8.49
C LYS A 201 5.55 7.55 7.13
N GLN A 202 6.36 8.59 6.97
CA GLN A 202 7.12 8.77 5.73
C GLN A 202 7.94 7.52 5.40
N ILE A 203 7.87 7.09 4.15
CA ILE A 203 8.58 5.91 3.67
C ILE A 203 10.07 6.24 3.50
N GLN A 204 10.93 5.54 4.26
CA GLN A 204 12.38 5.71 4.22
C GLN A 204 13.15 4.41 3.90
N ARG A 205 12.45 3.26 3.91
CA ARG A 205 12.94 1.94 3.52
C ARG A 205 11.76 1.07 3.09
N ASP A 206 12.08 0.01 2.37
CA ASP A 206 11.13 -0.97 1.85
C ASP A 206 9.94 -0.35 1.07
N PRO A 207 10.13 0.65 0.19
CA PRO A 207 9.06 1.30 -0.57
C PRO A 207 8.18 0.32 -1.36
N LEU A 208 6.97 0.77 -1.67
CA LEU A 208 6.04 0.02 -2.53
C LEU A 208 6.31 0.33 -3.99
N ALA A 209 6.53 -0.72 -4.78
CA ALA A 209 6.53 -0.67 -6.23
C ALA A 209 5.24 -1.24 -6.80
N VAL A 210 4.79 -0.65 -7.90
CA VAL A 210 3.63 -1.03 -8.70
C VAL A 210 4.06 -1.14 -10.16
N ALA A 211 3.66 -2.21 -10.83
CA ALA A 211 3.87 -2.33 -12.27
C ALA A 211 2.78 -1.57 -13.03
N GLU A 212 3.10 -1.06 -14.21
CA GLU A 212 2.09 -0.50 -15.11
C GLU A 212 1.30 -1.62 -15.80
N ALA A 213 -0.03 -1.55 -15.74
CA ALA A 213 -0.93 -2.59 -16.22
C ALA A 213 -0.66 -3.00 -17.68
N GLY A 214 -0.50 -2.03 -18.59
CA GLY A 214 -0.26 -2.28 -20.00
C GLY A 214 1.13 -2.85 -20.34
N SER A 215 2.01 -3.01 -19.35
CA SER A 215 3.34 -3.62 -19.51
C SER A 215 3.41 -5.08 -19.06
N VAL A 216 2.35 -5.59 -18.41
CA VAL A 216 2.31 -6.93 -17.84
C VAL A 216 1.44 -7.82 -18.73
N ALA A 217 2.03 -8.88 -19.26
CA ALA A 217 1.33 -9.79 -20.15
C ALA A 217 0.44 -10.77 -19.34
N GLU A 218 -0.69 -11.20 -19.91
CA GLU A 218 -1.62 -12.11 -19.23
C GLU A 218 -0.96 -13.47 -18.94
N GLU A 219 -0.08 -13.92 -19.84
CA GLU A 219 0.71 -15.14 -19.74
C GLU A 219 1.77 -15.13 -18.62
N ASP A 220 2.16 -13.94 -18.15
CA ASP A 220 3.07 -13.79 -17.02
C ASP A 220 2.37 -14.10 -15.70
N LEU A 221 1.04 -14.12 -15.68
CA LEU A 221 0.25 -14.20 -14.45
C LEU A 221 -0.08 -15.65 -14.11
N VAL A 222 0.35 -16.06 -12.91
CA VAL A 222 0.25 -17.43 -12.42
C VAL A 222 -0.74 -17.50 -11.27
N PRO A 223 -1.91 -18.12 -11.46
CA PRO A 223 -2.86 -18.34 -10.38
C PRO A 223 -2.26 -19.22 -9.29
N VAL A 224 -2.35 -18.77 -8.05
CA VAL A 224 -1.95 -19.51 -6.85
C VAL A 224 -3.14 -19.55 -5.90
N GLY A 225 -3.57 -20.76 -5.55
CA GLY A 225 -4.66 -20.95 -4.59
C GLY A 225 -4.35 -20.28 -3.25
N LEU A 226 -5.33 -19.58 -2.68
CA LEU A 226 -5.28 -19.00 -1.34
C LEU A 226 -6.44 -19.55 -0.52
N ILE A 227 -6.16 -20.60 0.23
CA ILE A 227 -7.15 -21.44 0.90
C ILE A 227 -7.42 -20.90 2.30
N TYR A 228 -8.68 -20.59 2.58
CA TYR A 228 -9.17 -20.23 3.91
C TYR A 228 -9.96 -21.40 4.50
N PRO A 229 -10.14 -21.46 5.83
CA PRO A 229 -10.97 -22.49 6.46
C PRO A 229 -12.39 -22.56 5.91
N THR A 230 -12.95 -21.43 5.44
CA THR A 230 -14.34 -21.29 5.02
C THR A 230 -14.55 -21.05 3.53
N ARG A 231 -13.48 -20.81 2.76
CA ARG A 231 -13.58 -20.53 1.32
C ARG A 231 -12.25 -20.76 0.59
N ASN A 232 -12.35 -20.97 -0.71
CA ASN A 232 -11.20 -20.94 -1.60
C ASN A 232 -11.07 -19.55 -2.24
N GLY A 233 -9.90 -18.94 -2.08
CA GLY A 233 -9.48 -17.77 -2.84
C GLY A 233 -8.35 -18.13 -3.80
N GLU A 234 -7.89 -17.14 -4.56
CA GLU A 234 -6.78 -17.28 -5.49
C GLU A 234 -6.12 -15.90 -5.66
N THR A 235 -4.80 -15.86 -5.59
CA THR A 235 -3.94 -14.69 -5.87
C THR A 235 -3.21 -14.94 -7.19
N LEU A 236 -2.56 -13.93 -7.74
CA LEU A 236 -1.66 -14.11 -8.89
C LEU A 236 -0.23 -13.85 -8.43
N SER A 237 0.64 -14.82 -8.69
CA SER A 237 2.07 -14.56 -8.77
C SER A 237 2.43 -14.14 -10.20
N VAL A 238 3.61 -13.58 -10.39
CA VAL A 238 3.99 -12.99 -11.69
C VAL A 238 5.35 -13.53 -12.10
N ARG A 239 5.45 -14.08 -13.32
CA ARG A 239 6.73 -14.42 -13.95
C ARG A 239 7.45 -13.16 -14.38
N TYR A 240 8.77 -13.19 -14.33
CA TYR A 240 9.57 -12.09 -14.83
C TYR A 240 9.45 -11.97 -16.35
N ASN A 241 9.31 -10.75 -16.83
CA ASN A 241 9.38 -10.39 -18.24
C ASN A 241 10.04 -9.01 -18.37
N GLU A 242 11.00 -8.87 -19.29
CA GLU A 242 11.75 -7.62 -19.48
C GLU A 242 10.87 -6.45 -19.94
N GLY A 243 9.70 -6.72 -20.51
CA GLY A 243 8.73 -5.70 -20.92
C GLY A 243 8.00 -5.02 -19.75
N GLN A 244 8.04 -5.59 -18.54
CA GLN A 244 7.35 -5.09 -17.36
C GLN A 244 7.99 -3.78 -16.87
N ARG A 245 7.18 -2.73 -16.78
CA ARG A 245 7.61 -1.41 -16.30
C ARG A 245 7.15 -1.19 -14.88
N TRP A 246 8.10 -0.85 -14.01
CA TRP A 246 7.89 -0.71 -12.57
C TRP A 246 8.03 0.73 -12.13
N PHE A 247 7.16 1.15 -11.21
CA PHE A 247 7.08 2.51 -10.71
C PHE A 247 7.00 2.53 -9.19
N TYR A 248 7.51 3.60 -8.59
CA TYR A 248 7.31 3.94 -7.18
C TYR A 248 7.32 5.46 -7.02
N LYS A 249 6.99 5.96 -5.83
CA LYS A 249 7.11 7.38 -5.49
C LYS A 249 8.08 7.57 -4.35
N SER A 250 9.17 8.31 -4.57
CA SER A 250 10.04 8.73 -3.47
C SER A 250 9.36 9.74 -2.56
N GLY A 251 9.74 9.72 -1.29
CA GLY A 251 9.28 10.72 -0.31
C GLY A 251 7.80 10.63 0.05
N LEU A 252 7.16 9.50 -0.24
CA LEU A 252 5.76 9.31 0.04
C LEU A 252 5.48 9.49 1.54
N THR A 253 4.54 10.40 1.82
CA THR A 253 4.17 10.81 3.18
C THR A 253 2.77 10.30 3.54
N PRO A 254 2.35 10.37 4.82
CA PRO A 254 0.98 10.06 5.21
C PRO A 254 -0.11 10.96 4.58
N GLU A 255 0.29 12.02 3.87
CA GLU A 255 -0.62 12.95 3.18
C GLU A 255 -0.99 12.49 1.76
N GLU A 256 -0.48 11.33 1.35
CA GLU A 256 -0.67 10.74 0.03
C GLU A 256 -1.02 9.26 0.17
N VAL A 257 -1.80 8.74 -0.77
CA VAL A 257 -2.07 7.32 -0.92
C VAL A 257 -1.71 6.85 -2.31
N ILE A 258 -1.41 5.57 -2.43
CA ILE A 258 -1.35 4.87 -3.72
C ILE A 258 -2.64 4.08 -3.84
N LEU A 259 -3.45 4.44 -4.84
CA LEU A 259 -4.58 3.63 -5.28
C LEU A 259 -4.04 2.56 -6.21
N ILE A 260 -4.30 1.30 -5.89
CA ILE A 260 -3.78 0.14 -6.63
C ILE A 260 -5.00 -0.64 -7.13
N LYS A 261 -5.15 -0.72 -8.45
CA LYS A 261 -6.21 -1.52 -9.05
C LYS A 261 -5.83 -3.00 -8.98
N CYS A 262 -6.56 -3.78 -8.19
CA CYS A 262 -6.38 -5.22 -8.10
C CYS A 262 -7.33 -5.98 -9.05
N PHE A 263 -8.46 -5.36 -9.41
CA PHE A 263 -9.44 -5.92 -10.32
C PHE A 263 -10.28 -4.85 -11.01
N ASP A 264 -10.71 -5.16 -12.25
CA ASP A 264 -11.72 -4.42 -13.01
C ASP A 264 -12.50 -5.40 -13.89
N SER A 265 -13.83 -5.31 -13.85
CA SER A 265 -14.70 -6.16 -14.66
C SER A 265 -14.69 -5.76 -16.13
N LYS A 266 -14.34 -4.52 -16.48
CA LYS A 266 -14.30 -4.06 -17.88
C LYS A 266 -13.15 -4.67 -18.64
N THR A 267 -13.38 -4.95 -19.92
CA THR A 267 -12.41 -5.54 -20.86
C THR A 267 -12.21 -4.67 -22.11
N ASP A 268 -12.46 -3.37 -21.98
CA ASP A 268 -12.50 -2.37 -23.04
C ASP A 268 -11.15 -1.66 -23.29
N GLY A 269 -10.06 -2.25 -22.79
CA GLY A 269 -8.70 -1.72 -22.91
C GLY A 269 -8.21 -0.90 -21.73
N ARG A 270 -9.08 -0.57 -20.76
CA ARG A 270 -8.65 0.02 -19.49
C ARG A 270 -7.79 -0.95 -18.69
N ALA A 271 -6.90 -0.42 -17.85
CA ALA A 271 -6.13 -1.19 -16.90
C ALA A 271 -7.06 -1.98 -15.97
N ARG A 272 -6.78 -3.27 -15.79
CA ARG A 272 -7.66 -4.18 -15.02
C ARG A 272 -7.08 -4.65 -13.71
N ARG A 273 -5.76 -4.66 -13.58
CA ARG A 273 -5.02 -5.10 -12.41
C ARG A 273 -3.55 -4.70 -12.54
N VAL A 274 -2.86 -4.56 -11.42
CA VAL A 274 -1.41 -4.33 -11.40
C VAL A 274 -0.71 -5.20 -10.36
N PRO A 275 0.41 -5.85 -10.75
CA PRO A 275 1.37 -6.38 -9.80
C PRO A 275 1.94 -5.30 -8.88
N HIS A 276 2.17 -5.67 -7.63
CA HIS A 276 2.84 -4.80 -6.67
C HIS A 276 3.68 -5.61 -5.68
N THR A 277 4.64 -4.93 -5.07
CA THR A 277 5.57 -5.53 -4.10
C THR A 277 6.28 -4.44 -3.31
N ALA A 278 6.74 -4.76 -2.11
CA ALA A 278 7.81 -3.99 -1.49
C ALA A 278 9.16 -4.33 -2.13
N PHE A 279 10.09 -3.39 -2.13
CA PHE A 279 11.45 -3.64 -2.61
C PHE A 279 12.51 -3.01 -1.70
N VAL A 280 13.71 -3.57 -1.71
CA VAL A 280 14.84 -3.04 -0.94
C VAL A 280 15.53 -1.95 -1.74
N ASP A 281 15.53 -0.71 -1.24
CA ASP A 281 16.36 0.38 -1.78
C ASP A 281 17.70 0.40 -1.02
N ALA A 282 18.77 -0.01 -1.71
CA ALA A 282 20.12 -0.09 -1.13
C ALA A 282 20.70 1.28 -0.71
N SER A 283 20.09 2.39 -1.16
CA SER A 283 20.46 3.73 -0.72
C SER A 283 19.75 4.20 0.55
N SER A 284 18.81 3.40 1.08
CA SER A 284 18.20 3.65 2.38
C SER A 284 19.28 3.68 3.48
N ALA A 285 19.17 4.61 4.43
CA ALA A 285 20.11 4.67 5.54
C ALA A 285 20.05 3.35 6.36
N PRO A 286 21.19 2.82 6.85
CA PRO A 286 21.20 1.57 7.62
C PRO A 286 20.30 1.58 8.86
N ASP A 287 20.09 2.75 9.44
CA ASP A 287 19.25 3.02 10.61
C ASP A 287 17.85 3.57 10.23
N ALA A 288 17.47 3.52 8.95
CA ALA A 288 16.16 3.98 8.51
C ALA A 288 15.03 3.22 9.25
N PRO A 289 14.01 3.93 9.75
CA PRO A 289 12.93 3.32 10.51
C PRO A 289 12.14 2.34 9.64
N THR A 290 11.70 1.21 10.21
CA THR A 290 10.89 0.21 9.50
C THR A 290 9.66 0.85 8.86
N ARG A 291 9.27 0.36 7.69
CA ARG A 291 8.07 0.84 7.00
C ARG A 291 6.83 0.55 7.83
N GLU A 292 5.97 1.55 7.97
CA GLU A 292 4.64 1.42 8.54
C GLU A 292 3.59 1.86 7.52
N SER A 293 2.63 0.98 7.23
CA SER A 293 1.59 1.23 6.23
C SER A 293 0.27 0.53 6.59
N ILE A 294 -0.83 1.11 6.14
CA ILE A 294 -2.14 0.46 6.10
C ILE A 294 -2.58 0.29 4.65
N GLU A 295 -3.19 -0.86 4.35
CA GLU A 295 -3.84 -1.14 3.08
C GLU A 295 -5.30 -1.46 3.34
N VAL A 296 -6.21 -0.67 2.77
CA VAL A 296 -7.66 -0.90 2.82
C VAL A 296 -8.11 -1.48 1.48
N ARG A 297 -8.87 -2.55 1.48
CA ARG A 297 -9.36 -3.19 0.24
C ARG A 297 -10.86 -2.99 0.10
N ALA A 298 -11.25 -2.45 -1.04
CA ALA A 298 -12.63 -2.10 -1.30
C ALA A 298 -13.12 -2.66 -2.62
N LEU A 299 -14.36 -3.14 -2.61
CA LEU A 299 -15.17 -3.26 -3.81
C LEU A 299 -15.68 -1.87 -4.19
N VAL A 300 -15.50 -1.51 -5.45
CA VAL A 300 -15.89 -0.20 -5.99
C VAL A 300 -16.84 -0.45 -7.16
N PHE A 301 -18.04 0.12 -7.08
CA PHE A 301 -19.14 -0.13 -7.99
C PHE A 301 -19.50 1.13 -8.77
N HIS A 302 -19.66 0.97 -10.08
CA HIS A 302 -20.29 1.96 -10.94
C HIS A 302 -21.53 1.31 -11.56
N GLU A 303 -22.65 1.41 -10.85
CA GLU A 303 -23.90 0.68 -11.15
C GLU A 303 -24.52 1.08 -12.51
N ASP A 304 -24.20 2.28 -13.00
CA ASP A 304 -24.66 2.79 -14.29
C ASP A 304 -23.72 2.42 -15.45
N ASP A 305 -22.50 1.95 -15.17
CA ASP A 305 -21.53 1.54 -16.18
C ASP A 305 -21.72 0.06 -16.55
N ARG A 306 -22.76 -0.25 -17.33
CA ARG A 306 -23.23 -1.63 -17.57
C ARG A 306 -22.71 -2.30 -18.85
N GLU A 307 -22.07 -1.55 -19.76
CA GLU A 307 -21.62 -2.04 -21.08
C GLU A 307 -20.14 -2.43 -21.14
#